data_AF-A0A4R4ZL78-F1
#
_entry.id   AF-A0A4R4ZL78-F1
#
_cell.length_a   1.000
_cell.length_b   1.000
_cell.length_c   1.000
_cell.angle_alpha   90.00
_cell.angle_beta   90.00
_cell.angle_gamma   90.00
#
_symmetry.space_group_name_H-M   'P 1'
#
loop_
_entity.id
_entity.type
_entity.pdbx_description
1 polymer ?
#
loop_
_entity_poly.entity_id
_entity_poly.type
_entity_poly.pdbx_seq_one_letter_code
_entity_poly.pdbx_strand_id
1 'polypeptide(L)'
;MTQTLVNRIRPLPARTKSFGQGWLRYGVLLVPRGILTMADAIAGETGDAAKRWGQPPGRKARGPAVFGAGLASSVLGLMSWFLLILLLVAVVRGPFYGFVEPGPYGPGTWGGPSRAGAWAVHAAVAIPIVVLIPFVLRGISLLHSALICRLYGVSTAKWVLPATIAVCASGLLFFWSWIQQL
;
A
#
# COMPACT_ATOMS: atom_id res chain seq x y z
N MET A 1 30.26 31.05 -17.84
CA MET A 1 30.12 29.78 -17.08
C MET A 1 29.30 30.03 -15.82
N THR A 2 27.97 29.79 -15.82
CA THR A 2 27.10 29.43 -14.65
C THR A 2 25.62 29.77 -14.94
N GLN A 3 24.95 29.03 -15.82
CA GLN A 3 23.49 29.14 -15.97
C GLN A 3 22.79 27.80 -16.32
N THR A 4 23.44 26.66 -16.07
CA THR A 4 22.95 25.34 -16.55
C THR A 4 22.54 24.35 -15.45
N LEU A 5 22.44 24.76 -14.17
CA LEU A 5 22.15 23.81 -13.07
C LEU A 5 20.80 24.00 -12.35
N VAL A 6 19.97 24.97 -12.71
CA VAL A 6 18.71 25.22 -11.96
C VAL A 6 17.50 24.46 -12.53
N ASN A 7 17.58 23.90 -13.75
CA ASN A 7 16.36 23.49 -14.47
C ASN A 7 16.14 21.97 -14.61
N ARG A 8 16.44 21.18 -13.56
CA ARG A 8 16.23 19.72 -13.59
C ARG A 8 15.29 19.18 -12.51
N ILE A 9 14.35 20.00 -12.05
CA ILE A 9 13.15 19.51 -11.35
C ILE A 9 12.03 19.53 -12.40
N ARG A 10 11.92 18.46 -13.19
CA ARG A 10 10.69 18.24 -13.96
C ARG A 10 9.57 18.02 -12.95
N PRO A 11 8.49 18.81 -12.98
CA PRO A 11 7.31 18.50 -12.18
C PRO A 11 6.85 17.09 -12.58
N LEU A 12 6.52 16.29 -11.57
CA LEU A 12 5.89 14.98 -11.75
C LEU A 12 4.72 15.12 -12.74
N PRO A 13 4.53 14.17 -13.68
CA PRO A 13 3.39 14.22 -14.59
C PRO A 13 2.09 14.42 -13.80
N ALA A 14 1.28 15.35 -14.29
CA ALA A 14 0.14 15.94 -13.62
C ALA A 14 -0.66 14.92 -12.80
N ARG A 15 -0.63 15.15 -11.48
CA ARG A 15 -1.49 14.59 -10.44
C ARG A 15 -2.91 14.44 -10.98
N THR A 16 -3.35 13.21 -11.21
CA THR A 16 -4.73 12.91 -11.56
C THR A 16 -5.65 13.42 -10.45
N LYS A 17 -6.59 14.29 -10.85
CA LYS A 17 -7.48 15.10 -10.01
C LYS A 17 -8.62 14.30 -9.36
N SER A 18 -8.35 13.15 -8.72
CA SER A 18 -9.37 12.48 -7.89
C SER A 18 -8.84 12.33 -6.46
N PHE A 19 -9.33 13.20 -5.57
CA PHE A 19 -8.76 13.39 -4.22
C PHE A 19 -9.11 12.24 -3.25
N GLY A 20 -10.02 11.32 -3.60
CA GLY A 20 -10.50 10.26 -2.70
C GLY A 20 -10.56 8.83 -3.27
N GLN A 21 -10.90 8.63 -4.54
CA GLN A 21 -11.13 7.27 -5.08
C GLN A 21 -9.94 6.67 -5.85
N GLY A 22 -9.06 7.50 -6.40
CA GLY A 22 -7.97 7.03 -7.26
C GLY A 22 -6.98 6.12 -6.55
N TRP A 23 -6.64 6.42 -5.29
CA TRP A 23 -5.62 5.68 -4.53
C TRP A 23 -6.13 4.34 -3.99
N LEU A 24 -7.41 4.23 -3.62
CA LEU A 24 -8.03 2.94 -3.25
C LEU A 24 -8.05 1.98 -4.43
N ARG A 25 -8.57 2.44 -5.58
CA ARG A 25 -8.57 1.65 -6.81
C ARG A 25 -7.15 1.28 -7.23
N TYR A 26 -6.21 2.20 -7.07
CA TYR A 26 -4.80 1.96 -7.36
C TYR A 26 -4.25 0.82 -6.51
N GLY A 27 -4.38 0.90 -5.18
CA GLY A 27 -3.92 -0.13 -4.25
C GLY A 27 -4.56 -1.50 -4.51
N VAL A 28 -5.86 -1.55 -4.79
CA VAL A 28 -6.57 -2.79 -5.12
C VAL A 28 -6.02 -3.44 -6.39
N LEU A 29 -5.68 -2.64 -7.40
CA LEU A 29 -5.17 -3.13 -8.69
C LEU A 29 -3.66 -3.47 -8.66
N LEU A 30 -2.95 -3.16 -7.58
CA LEU A 30 -1.50 -3.41 -7.51
C LEU A 30 -1.15 -4.91 -7.59
N VAL A 31 -1.92 -5.78 -6.95
CA VAL A 31 -1.69 -7.23 -7.01
C VAL A 31 -1.80 -7.77 -8.43
N PRO A 32 -2.96 -7.65 -9.13
CA PRO A 32 -3.06 -8.19 -10.48
C PRO A 32 -2.09 -7.52 -11.46
N ARG A 33 -1.85 -6.21 -11.34
CA ARG A 33 -0.88 -5.51 -12.20
C ARG A 33 0.56 -5.95 -11.93
N GLY A 34 0.90 -6.20 -10.67
CA GLY A 34 2.22 -6.69 -10.27
C GLY A 34 2.50 -8.09 -10.82
N ILE A 35 1.53 -9.00 -10.69
CA ILE A 35 1.60 -10.36 -11.24
C ILE A 35 1.80 -10.31 -12.76
N LEU A 36 0.97 -9.55 -13.46
CA LEU A 36 1.11 -9.37 -14.91
C LEU A 36 2.44 -8.71 -15.28
N THR A 37 2.96 -7.79 -14.48
CA THR A 37 4.27 -7.16 -14.74
C THR A 37 5.42 -8.17 -14.60
N MET A 38 5.33 -9.10 -13.65
CA MET A 38 6.29 -10.20 -13.53
C MET A 38 6.19 -11.16 -14.72
N ALA A 39 4.97 -11.50 -15.15
CA ALA A 39 4.74 -12.35 -16.32
C ALA A 39 5.33 -11.74 -17.60
N ASP A 40 5.06 -10.46 -17.87
CA ASP A 40 5.66 -9.73 -18.99
C ASP A 40 7.20 -9.75 -18.92
N ALA A 41 7.78 -9.62 -17.73
CA ALA A 41 9.23 -9.65 -17.55
C ALA A 41 9.83 -11.03 -17.86
N ILE A 42 9.15 -12.10 -17.50
CA ILE A 42 9.54 -13.49 -17.80
C ILE A 42 9.43 -13.76 -19.31
N ALA A 43 8.37 -13.24 -19.95
CA ALA A 43 8.14 -13.37 -21.39
C ALA A 43 9.05 -12.47 -22.25
N GLY A 44 9.79 -11.53 -21.65
CA GLY A 44 10.60 -10.54 -22.36
C GLY A 44 9.81 -9.33 -22.89
N GLU A 45 8.51 -9.27 -22.63
CA GLU A 45 7.55 -8.25 -23.08
C GLU A 45 7.54 -6.98 -22.21
N THR A 46 8.73 -6.50 -21.83
CA THR A 46 8.91 -5.34 -20.92
C THR A 46 8.22 -4.04 -21.38
N GLY A 47 7.85 -3.94 -22.67
CA GLY A 47 7.10 -2.82 -23.23
C GLY A 47 5.62 -2.80 -22.81
N ASP A 48 4.99 -3.95 -22.60
CA ASP A 48 3.58 -4.02 -22.19
C ASP A 48 3.41 -3.69 -20.71
N ALA A 49 4.41 -4.02 -19.89
CA ALA A 49 4.53 -3.51 -18.53
C ALA A 49 4.57 -1.96 -18.52
N ALA A 50 5.33 -1.33 -19.42
CA ALA A 50 5.41 0.13 -19.49
C ALA A 50 4.06 0.77 -19.84
N LYS A 51 3.32 0.19 -20.81
CA LYS A 51 1.97 0.63 -21.18
C LYS A 51 1.01 0.51 -20.00
N ARG A 52 1.07 -0.60 -19.25
CA ARG A 52 0.21 -0.86 -18.07
C ARG A 52 0.38 0.19 -16.98
N TRP A 53 1.58 0.71 -16.84
CA TRP A 53 1.90 1.80 -15.90
C TRP A 53 1.73 3.20 -16.49
N GLY A 54 1.22 3.33 -17.72
CA GLY A 54 1.00 4.60 -18.41
C GLY A 54 2.30 5.37 -18.68
N GLN A 55 3.43 4.68 -18.78
CA GLN A 55 4.73 5.31 -19.02
C GLN A 55 4.99 5.41 -20.53
N PRO A 56 5.40 6.59 -21.03
CA PRO A 56 5.70 6.76 -22.45
C PRO A 56 6.90 5.90 -22.87
N PRO A 57 6.92 5.40 -24.12
CA PRO A 57 8.05 4.64 -24.65
C PRO A 57 9.27 5.57 -24.77
N GLY A 58 10.16 5.52 -23.78
CA GLY A 58 11.36 6.35 -23.75
C GLY A 58 12.58 5.56 -23.31
N ARG A 59 12.60 5.10 -22.06
CA ARG A 59 13.70 4.28 -21.52
C ARG A 59 13.25 2.84 -21.30
N LYS A 60 13.91 1.89 -21.95
CA LYS A 60 13.66 0.46 -21.73
C LYS A 60 14.20 0.05 -20.36
N ALA A 61 13.31 -0.39 -19.47
CA ALA A 61 13.69 -1.05 -18.23
C ALA A 61 14.21 -2.47 -18.54
N ARG A 62 15.21 -2.94 -17.80
CA ARG A 62 15.76 -4.30 -17.97
C ARG A 62 14.81 -5.33 -17.36
N GLY A 63 14.71 -6.52 -17.95
CA GLY A 63 13.84 -7.60 -17.49
C GLY A 63 13.87 -7.86 -15.97
N PRO A 64 15.05 -8.04 -15.34
CA PRO A 64 15.14 -8.23 -13.89
C PRO A 64 14.60 -7.06 -13.06
N ALA A 65 14.79 -5.82 -13.53
CA ALA A 65 14.27 -4.64 -12.85
C ALA A 65 12.74 -4.53 -12.98
N VAL A 66 12.18 -4.92 -14.13
CA VAL A 66 10.73 -5.01 -14.34
C VAL A 66 10.13 -6.11 -13.46
N PHE A 67 10.78 -7.28 -13.38
CA PHE A 67 10.36 -8.35 -12.48
C PHE A 67 10.36 -7.90 -11.02
N GLY A 68 11.45 -7.28 -10.54
CA GLY A 68 11.53 -6.75 -9.18
C GLY A 68 10.46 -5.69 -8.87
N ALA A 69 10.13 -4.84 -9.85
CA ALA A 69 9.04 -3.88 -9.73
C ALA A 69 7.67 -4.58 -9.67
N GLY A 70 7.44 -5.63 -10.47
CA GLY A 70 6.23 -6.45 -10.42
C GLY A 70 6.06 -7.19 -9.08
N LEU A 71 7.16 -7.72 -8.52
CA LEU A 71 7.17 -8.32 -7.19
C LEU A 71 6.83 -7.29 -6.11
N ALA A 72 7.49 -6.13 -6.13
CA ALA A 72 7.22 -5.05 -5.18
C ALA A 72 5.77 -4.54 -5.30
N SER A 73 5.25 -4.42 -6.54
CA SER A 73 3.84 -4.07 -6.80
C SER A 73 2.90 -5.08 -6.15
N SER A 74 3.18 -6.38 -6.30
CA SER A 74 2.35 -7.46 -5.76
C SER A 74 2.35 -7.46 -4.24
N VAL A 75 3.51 -7.30 -3.60
CA VAL A 75 3.64 -7.23 -2.14
C VAL A 75 2.92 -5.98 -1.60
N LEU A 76 3.15 -4.81 -2.17
CA LEU A 76 2.47 -3.57 -1.76
C LEU A 76 0.96 -3.63 -1.98
N GLY A 77 0.52 -4.33 -3.03
CA GLY A 77 -0.89 -4.62 -3.27
C GLY A 77 -1.49 -5.55 -2.22
N LEU A 78 -0.79 -6.62 -1.86
CA LEU A 78 -1.21 -7.54 -0.80
C LEU A 78 -1.35 -6.79 0.54
N MET A 79 -0.40 -5.90 0.85
CA MET A 79 -0.49 -5.03 2.02
C MET A 79 -1.69 -4.09 1.95
N SER A 80 -1.99 -3.56 0.76
CA SER A 80 -3.17 -2.71 0.57
C SER A 80 -4.46 -3.48 0.82
N TRP A 81 -4.58 -4.71 0.31
CA TRP A 81 -5.73 -5.58 0.58
C TRP A 81 -5.85 -5.92 2.07
N PHE A 82 -4.74 -6.29 2.71
CA PHE A 82 -4.73 -6.61 4.13
C PHE A 82 -5.16 -5.41 4.99
N LEU A 83 -4.62 -4.23 4.73
CA LEU A 83 -5.01 -2.99 5.42
C LEU A 83 -6.48 -2.63 5.17
N LEU A 84 -7.02 -2.89 3.98
CA LEU A 84 -8.44 -2.70 3.70
C LEU A 84 -9.31 -3.68 4.49
N ILE A 85 -8.90 -4.94 4.62
CA ILE A 85 -9.58 -5.93 5.47
C ILE A 85 -9.54 -5.47 6.93
N LEU A 86 -8.38 -5.03 7.44
CA LEU A 86 -8.26 -4.51 8.81
C LEU A 86 -9.14 -3.28 9.03
N LEU A 87 -9.24 -2.38 8.04
CA LEU A 87 -10.13 -1.23 8.10
C LEU A 87 -11.59 -1.67 8.18
N LEU A 88 -12.01 -2.63 7.35
CA LEU A 88 -13.37 -3.18 7.39
C LEU A 88 -13.66 -3.84 8.73
N VAL A 89 -12.73 -4.64 9.26
CA VAL A 89 -12.85 -5.25 10.59
C VAL A 89 -12.93 -4.17 11.67
N ALA A 90 -12.15 -3.10 11.59
CA ALA A 90 -12.21 -2.00 12.58
C ALA A 90 -13.55 -1.26 12.54
N VAL A 91 -14.08 -0.99 11.34
CA VAL A 91 -15.37 -0.29 11.16
C VAL A 91 -16.56 -1.17 11.57
N VAL A 92 -16.51 -2.47 11.28
CA VAL A 92 -17.59 -3.40 11.64
C VAL A 92 -17.47 -3.84 13.10
N ARG A 93 -16.28 -4.15 13.60
CA ARG A 93 -16.12 -4.68 14.95
C ARG A 93 -16.03 -3.59 16.01
N GLY A 94 -15.44 -2.43 15.73
CA GLY A 94 -15.26 -1.38 16.74
C GLY A 94 -16.58 -0.83 17.28
N PRO A 95 -17.39 -0.14 16.46
CA PRO A 95 -18.68 0.40 16.86
C PRO A 95 -19.70 -0.67 17.25
N PHE A 96 -19.64 -1.86 16.63
CA PHE A 96 -20.62 -2.92 16.85
C PHE A 96 -20.16 -4.03 17.79
N TYR A 97 -19.02 -3.90 18.47
CA TYR A 97 -18.48 -4.93 19.38
C TYR A 97 -19.53 -5.42 20.38
N GLY A 98 -20.29 -4.46 20.95
CA GLY A 98 -21.34 -4.75 21.91
C GLY A 98 -22.45 -5.63 21.35
N PHE A 99 -22.71 -5.65 20.04
CA PHE A 99 -23.73 -6.51 19.41
C PHE A 99 -23.19 -7.89 19.01
N VAL A 100 -21.87 -8.03 18.87
CA VAL A 100 -21.23 -9.27 18.39
C VAL A 100 -20.97 -10.25 19.54
N GLU A 101 -20.66 -9.75 20.75
CA GLU A 101 -20.33 -10.59 21.90
C GLU A 101 -21.35 -10.37 23.05
N PRO A 102 -22.29 -11.32 23.30
CA PRO A 102 -23.35 -11.14 24.29
C PRO A 102 -22.92 -11.38 25.75
N GLY A 103 -21.69 -11.86 26.00
CA GLY A 103 -21.17 -12.14 27.34
C GLY A 103 -21.50 -13.55 27.87
N PRO A 104 -20.92 -13.96 29.02
CA PRO A 104 -20.25 -13.12 30.03
C PRO A 104 -18.82 -12.71 29.68
N TYR A 105 -18.46 -11.45 29.95
CA TYR A 105 -17.10 -10.95 29.77
C TYR A 105 -16.22 -11.46 30.92
N GLY A 106 -15.37 -12.45 30.63
CA GLY A 106 -14.50 -13.07 31.62
C GLY A 106 -13.42 -12.12 32.17
N PRO A 107 -12.85 -12.42 33.35
CA PRO A 107 -11.70 -11.68 33.89
C PRO A 107 -10.55 -11.65 32.87
N GLY A 108 -10.03 -10.46 32.57
CA GLY A 108 -9.00 -10.22 31.54
C GLY A 108 -9.51 -9.57 30.25
N THR A 109 -10.81 -9.32 30.11
CA THR A 109 -11.35 -8.54 28.99
C THR A 109 -10.94 -7.08 29.07
N TRP A 110 -10.42 -6.55 27.96
CA TRP A 110 -10.05 -5.15 27.83
C TRP A 110 -11.30 -4.28 27.97
N GLY A 111 -11.30 -3.35 28.93
CA GLY A 111 -12.48 -2.55 29.28
C GLY A 111 -13.29 -3.05 30.48
N GLY A 112 -12.81 -4.10 31.15
CA GLY A 112 -13.42 -4.62 32.38
C GLY A 112 -14.64 -5.52 32.13
N PRO A 113 -15.29 -6.01 33.19
CA PRO A 113 -16.34 -7.03 33.09
C PRO A 113 -17.67 -6.52 32.48
N SER A 114 -17.75 -5.23 32.16
CA SER A 114 -18.96 -4.60 31.64
C SER A 114 -18.96 -4.55 30.11
N ARG A 115 -20.13 -4.75 29.51
CA ARG A 115 -20.37 -4.57 28.06
C ARG A 115 -19.95 -3.18 27.58
N ALA A 116 -20.31 -2.15 28.34
CA ALA A 116 -20.04 -0.75 27.99
C ALA A 116 -18.54 -0.45 28.00
N GLY A 117 -17.81 -0.95 29.00
CA GLY A 117 -16.36 -0.76 29.09
C GLY A 117 -15.61 -1.52 27.99
N ALA A 118 -15.99 -2.76 27.71
CA ALA A 118 -15.41 -3.52 26.60
C ALA A 118 -15.69 -2.84 25.25
N TRP A 119 -16.91 -2.39 25.02
CA TRP A 119 -17.27 -1.59 23.84
C TRP A 119 -16.43 -0.31 23.73
N ALA A 120 -16.30 0.46 24.81
CA ALA A 120 -15.60 1.74 24.81
C ALA A 120 -14.13 1.57 24.41
N VAL A 121 -13.45 0.53 24.89
CA VAL A 121 -12.07 0.24 24.51
C VAL A 121 -11.95 -0.13 23.03
N HIS A 122 -12.83 -1.00 22.52
CA HIS A 122 -12.80 -1.39 21.11
C HIS A 122 -13.13 -0.23 20.17
N ALA A 123 -14.10 0.63 20.55
CA ALA A 123 -14.39 1.85 19.82
C ALA A 123 -13.20 2.82 19.84
N ALA A 124 -12.58 3.02 21.01
CA ALA A 124 -11.41 3.88 21.17
C ALA A 124 -10.20 3.41 20.36
N VAL A 125 -9.97 2.09 20.24
CA VAL A 125 -8.91 1.50 19.40
C VAL A 125 -9.26 1.57 17.91
N ALA A 126 -10.53 1.41 17.55
CA ALA A 126 -10.96 1.47 16.15
C ALA A 126 -10.80 2.87 15.54
N ILE A 127 -11.06 3.94 16.29
CA ILE A 127 -10.94 5.33 15.81
C ILE A 127 -9.56 5.63 15.18
N PRO A 128 -8.42 5.47 15.89
CA PRO A 128 -7.12 5.74 15.32
C PRO A 128 -6.81 4.83 14.13
N ILE A 129 -7.24 3.55 14.15
CA ILE A 129 -7.05 2.63 13.03
C ILE A 129 -7.78 3.15 11.78
N VAL A 130 -9.06 3.52 11.92
CA VAL A 130 -9.90 4.04 10.84
C VAL A 130 -9.32 5.32 10.25
N VAL A 131 -8.75 6.18 11.10
CA VAL A 131 -8.10 7.42 10.67
C VAL A 131 -6.76 7.13 9.97
N LEU A 132 -5.91 6.27 10.53
CA LEU A 132 -4.52 6.07 10.08
C LEU A 132 -4.41 5.26 8.79
N ILE A 133 -5.21 4.19 8.63
CA ILE A 133 -5.10 3.28 7.48
C ILE A 133 -5.20 4.01 6.12
N PRO A 134 -6.16 4.93 5.89
CA PRO A 134 -6.23 5.70 4.65
C PRO A 134 -4.93 6.46 4.32
N PHE A 135 -4.25 7.03 5.33
CA PHE A 135 -2.97 7.71 5.12
C PHE A 135 -1.86 6.74 4.73
N VAL A 136 -1.81 5.56 5.35
CA VAL A 136 -0.84 4.50 5.01
C VAL A 136 -1.07 4.00 3.58
N LEU A 137 -2.32 3.72 3.19
CA LEU A 137 -2.69 3.30 1.84
C LEU A 137 -2.31 4.36 0.78
N ARG A 138 -2.53 5.64 1.11
CA ARG A 138 -2.06 6.75 0.27
C ARG A 138 -0.53 6.79 0.19
N GLY A 139 0.17 6.57 1.30
CA GLY A 139 1.63 6.49 1.37
C GLY A 139 2.18 5.38 0.48
N ILE A 140 1.59 4.18 0.52
CA ILE A 140 1.93 3.06 -0.35
C ILE A 140 1.75 3.44 -1.83
N SER A 141 0.63 4.08 -2.17
CA SER A 141 0.35 4.51 -3.54
C SER A 141 1.39 5.52 -4.06
N LEU A 142 1.78 6.48 -3.22
CA LEU A 142 2.81 7.48 -3.55
C LEU A 142 4.19 6.85 -3.69
N LEU A 143 4.57 5.98 -2.74
CA LEU A 143 5.85 5.26 -2.75
C LEU A 143 5.98 4.38 -3.99
N HIS A 144 4.94 3.61 -4.30
CA HIS A 144 4.88 2.78 -5.50
C HIS A 144 4.96 3.62 -6.79
N SER A 145 4.23 4.72 -6.87
CA SER A 145 4.32 5.63 -8.03
C SER A 145 5.74 6.15 -8.23
N ALA A 146 6.42 6.54 -7.15
CA ALA A 146 7.82 6.98 -7.20
C ALA A 146 8.77 5.84 -7.60
N LEU A 147 8.51 4.59 -7.18
CA LEU A 147 9.28 3.43 -7.58
C LEU A 147 9.18 3.19 -9.10
N ILE A 148 7.97 3.24 -9.66
CA ILE A 148 7.72 3.07 -11.09
C ILE A 148 8.36 4.22 -11.89
N CYS A 149 8.22 5.47 -11.45
CA CYS A 149 8.92 6.60 -12.07
C CYS A 149 10.44 6.38 -12.12
N ARG A 150 11.03 5.90 -11.02
CA ARG A 150 12.46 5.57 -10.93
C ARG A 150 12.86 4.47 -11.93
N LEU A 151 12.05 3.42 -12.04
CA LEU A 151 12.28 2.30 -12.95
C LEU A 151 12.42 2.76 -14.41
N TYR A 152 11.56 3.70 -14.82
CA TYR A 152 11.56 4.25 -16.18
C TYR A 152 12.46 5.49 -16.34
N GLY A 153 13.35 5.75 -15.37
CA GLY A 153 14.41 6.75 -15.49
C GLY A 153 14.00 8.19 -15.17
N VAL A 154 12.82 8.40 -14.59
CA VAL A 154 12.45 9.69 -14.00
C VAL A 154 13.21 9.85 -12.69
N SER A 155 13.84 11.01 -12.50
CA SER A 155 14.58 11.31 -11.27
C SER A 155 13.63 11.27 -10.06
N THR A 156 13.96 10.43 -9.09
CA THR A 156 13.27 10.36 -7.80
C THR A 156 14.30 10.31 -6.67
N ALA A 157 13.85 10.59 -5.46
CA ALA A 157 14.73 10.56 -4.29
C ALA A 157 15.40 9.19 -4.13
N LYS A 158 16.67 9.19 -3.71
CA LYS A 158 17.47 7.96 -3.56
C LYS A 158 16.89 7.00 -2.51
N TRP A 159 16.11 7.53 -1.55
CA TRP A 159 15.46 6.74 -0.50
C TRP A 159 14.25 5.93 -0.97
N VAL A 160 13.72 6.16 -2.17
CA VAL A 160 12.49 5.47 -2.64
C VAL A 160 12.68 3.95 -2.66
N LEU A 161 13.81 3.48 -3.18
CA LEU A 161 14.10 2.05 -3.25
C LEU A 161 14.27 1.42 -1.85
N PRO A 162 15.15 1.92 -0.95
CA PRO A 162 15.28 1.35 0.37
C PRO A 162 13.99 1.47 1.20
N ALA A 163 13.22 2.55 1.06
CA ALA A 163 11.91 2.67 1.71
C ALA A 163 10.91 1.63 1.20
N THR A 164 10.88 1.37 -0.12
CA THR A 164 10.03 0.30 -0.69
C THR A 164 10.42 -1.06 -0.13
N ILE A 165 11.73 -1.38 -0.09
CA ILE A 165 12.23 -2.64 0.45
C ILE A 165 11.83 -2.78 1.93
N ALA A 166 12.03 -1.74 2.73
CA ALA A 166 11.67 -1.74 4.14
C ALA A 166 10.17 -1.93 4.36
N VAL A 167 9.31 -1.24 3.58
CA VAL A 167 7.85 -1.40 3.66
C VAL A 167 7.41 -2.78 3.22
N CYS A 168 7.98 -3.34 2.15
CA CYS A 168 7.69 -4.70 1.72
C CYS A 168 8.08 -5.73 2.79
N ALA A 169 9.30 -5.61 3.35
CA ALA A 169 9.79 -6.54 4.36
C ALA A 169 8.97 -6.47 5.65
N SER A 170 8.78 -5.26 6.20
CA SER A 170 7.96 -5.05 7.42
C SER A 170 6.51 -5.44 7.21
N GLY A 171 5.92 -5.13 6.06
CA GLY A 171 4.57 -5.54 5.71
C GLY A 171 4.40 -7.05 5.65
N LEU A 172 5.31 -7.76 4.98
CA LEU A 172 5.27 -9.23 4.92
C LEU A 172 5.43 -9.87 6.31
N LEU A 173 6.34 -9.35 7.14
CA LEU A 173 6.51 -9.81 8.52
C LEU A 173 5.24 -9.57 9.34
N PHE A 174 4.62 -8.39 9.21
CA PHE A 174 3.38 -8.08 9.91
C PHE A 174 2.23 -8.99 9.46
N PHE A 175 2.04 -9.16 8.16
CA PHE A 175 1.04 -10.07 7.60
C PHE A 175 1.25 -11.52 8.04
N TRP A 176 2.50 -11.99 8.01
CA TRP A 176 2.87 -13.33 8.51
C TRP A 176 2.54 -13.48 9.99
N SER A 177 2.94 -12.50 10.82
CA SER A 177 2.65 -12.52 12.26
C SER A 177 1.15 -12.53 12.57
N TRP A 178 0.33 -11.94 11.69
CA TRP A 178 -1.11 -11.95 11.80
C TRP A 178 -1.68 -13.33 11.47
N ILE A 179 -1.21 -13.97 10.39
CA ILE A 179 -1.63 -15.34 10.04
C ILE A 179 -1.32 -16.32 11.16
N GLN A 180 -0.17 -16.19 11.82
CA GLN A 180 0.23 -17.05 12.95
C GLN A 180 -0.66 -16.87 14.20
N GLN A 181 -1.47 -15.80 14.27
CA GLN A 181 -2.42 -15.57 15.36
C GLN A 181 -3.81 -16.14 15.09
N LEU A 182 -4.12 -16.48 13.84
CA LEU A 182 -5.40 -17.08 13.44
C LEU A 182 -5.43 -18.57 13.78
#